data_AF-A0A968X4W3-F1
#
_entry.id   AF-A0A968X4W3-F1
#
_cell.length_a   1.000
_cell.length_b   1.000
_cell.length_c   1.000
_cell.angle_alpha   90.00
_cell.angle_beta   90.00
_cell.angle_gamma   90.00
#
_symmetry.space_group_name_H-M   'P 1'
#
loop_
_entity.id
_entity.type
_entity.pdbx_description
1 polymer ?
#
loop_
_entity_poly.entity_id
_entity_poly.type
_entity_poly.pdbx_seq_one_letter_code
_entity_poly.pdbx_strand_id
1 'polypeptide(L)' 'MRTCGQPWATAKICFIENTLRLSKIWISPSLRAEAEAHPRLTVSGEVPLRFSECGVIEKPWALS' A
#
# COMPACT_ATOMS: atom_id res chain seq x y z
N MET A 1 13.37 21.87 12.21
CA MET A 1 13.47 20.41 12.06
C MET A 1 12.81 20.05 10.74
N ARG A 2 13.57 19.65 9.70
CA ARG A 2 13.01 19.15 8.44
C ARG A 2 12.87 17.65 8.57
N THR A 3 11.80 17.20 9.22
CA THR A 3 11.49 15.77 9.26
C THR A 3 10.98 15.35 7.87
N CYS A 4 11.34 14.15 7.44
CA CYS A 4 10.79 13.49 6.25
C CYS A 4 9.44 12.81 6.55
N GLY A 5 8.84 13.12 7.70
CA GLY A 5 7.54 12.60 8.09
C GLY A 5 6.43 13.29 7.30
N GLN A 6 5.65 12.50 6.58
CA GLN A 6 4.46 12.97 5.88
C GLN A 6 3.22 12.53 6.64
N PRO A 7 2.16 13.37 6.74
CA PRO A 7 0.90 12.95 7.31
C PRO A 7 0.35 11.70 6.61
N TRP A 8 -0.26 10.80 7.37
CA TRP A 8 -0.84 9.56 6.84
C TRP A 8 -1.78 9.81 5.64
N ALA A 9 -2.60 10.86 5.73
CA ALA A 9 -3.58 11.21 4.70
C ALA A 9 -2.96 11.51 3.33
N THR A 10 -1.69 11.96 3.29
CA THR A 10 -1.01 12.30 2.04
C THR A 10 0.17 11.38 1.75
N ALA A 11 0.61 10.56 2.69
CA ALA A 11 1.73 9.63 2.53
C ALA A 11 1.45 8.65 1.38
N LYS A 12 2.41 8.50 0.46
CA LYS A 12 2.33 7.57 -0.68
C LYS A 12 3.12 6.31 -0.34
N ILE A 13 2.44 5.19 -0.15
CA ILE A 13 3.03 3.90 0.23
C ILE A 13 2.63 2.85 -0.78
N CYS A 14 3.57 1.99 -1.17
CA CYS A 14 3.31 0.83 -2.02
C CYS A 14 3.98 -0.40 -1.41
N PHE A 15 3.23 -1.49 -1.27
CA PHE A 15 3.75 -2.80 -0.92
C PHE A 15 3.69 -3.70 -2.15
N ILE A 16 4.82 -4.32 -2.45
CA ILE A 16 5.00 -5.24 -3.56
C ILE A 16 5.65 -6.50 -2.99
N GLU A 17 4.96 -7.64 -3.10
CA GLU A 17 5.52 -8.93 -2.66
C GLU A 17 6.71 -9.34 -3.53
N ASN A 18 6.53 -9.21 -4.85
CA ASN A 18 7.52 -9.60 -5.84
C ASN A 18 7.56 -8.59 -6.99
N THR A 19 8.67 -7.85 -7.09
CA THR A 19 8.87 -6.83 -8.12
C THR A 19 9.22 -7.41 -9.50
N LEU A 20 9.66 -8.67 -9.57
CA LEU A 20 9.97 -9.36 -10.83
C LEU A 20 8.72 -9.96 -11.50
N ARG A 21 7.69 -10.28 -10.71
CA ARG A 21 6.44 -10.89 -11.18
C ARG A 21 5.24 -10.19 -10.54
N LEU A 22 4.97 -8.98 -11.02
CA LEU A 22 3.95 -8.11 -10.45
C LEU A 22 2.53 -8.64 -10.76
N SER A 23 1.96 -9.40 -9.82
CA SER A 23 0.59 -9.90 -9.89
C SER A 23 -0.38 -9.02 -9.10
N LYS A 24 0.00 -8.64 -7.88
CA LYS A 24 -0.75 -7.75 -6.99
C LYS A 24 0.18 -6.72 -6.37
N ILE A 25 -0.35 -5.52 -6.19
CA ILE A 25 0.26 -4.44 -5.41
C ILE A 25 -0.76 -3.90 -4.43
N TRP A 26 -0.28 -3.41 -3.30
CA TRP A 26 -1.10 -2.70 -2.31
C TRP A 26 -0.59 -1.28 -2.21
N ILE A 27 -1.50 -0.32 -2.21
CA ILE A 27 -1.17 1.10 -2.21
C ILE A 27 -1.89 1.81 -1.07
N SER A 28 -1.32 2.92 -0.61
CA SER A 28 -2.01 3.83 0.32
C SER A 28 -3.26 4.43 -0.34
N PRO A 29 -4.27 4.85 0.46
CA PRO A 29 -5.47 5.49 -0.07
C PRO A 29 -5.19 6.74 -0.93
N SER A 30 -4.12 7.46 -0.61
CA SER A 30 -3.65 8.64 -1.34
C SER A 30 -3.23 8.37 -2.80
N LEU A 31 -3.03 7.10 -3.18
CA LEU A 31 -2.66 6.67 -4.53
C LEU A 31 -3.85 6.06 -5.30
N ARG A 32 -5.05 6.00 -4.70
CA ARG A 32 -6.21 5.34 -5.33
C ARG A 32 -6.57 6.00 -6.67
N ALA A 33 -6.61 7.33 -6.72
CA ALA A 33 -6.95 8.05 -7.93
C ALA A 33 -5.97 7.75 -9.08
N GLU A 34 -4.66 7.71 -8.79
CA GLU A 34 -3.65 7.36 -9.79
C GLU A 34 -3.78 5.90 -10.26
N ALA A 35 -4.12 4.97 -9.37
CA ALA A 35 -4.31 3.57 -9.71
C ALA A 35 -5.56 3.34 -10.58
N GLU A 36 -6.67 4.02 -10.27
CA GLU A 36 -7.90 3.96 -11.05
C GLU A 36 -7.74 4.58 -12.44
N ALA A 37 -6.93 5.64 -12.56
CA ALA A 37 -6.63 6.27 -13.85
C ALA A 37 -5.70 5.43 -14.75
N HIS A 38 -5.00 4.44 -14.20
CA HIS A 38 -4.00 3.68 -14.95
C HIS A 38 -4.64 2.52 -15.75
N PRO A 39 -4.46 2.46 -17.08
CA PRO A 39 -5.22 1.55 -17.96
C PRO A 39 -4.91 0.05 -17.77
N ARG A 40 -3.85 -0.27 -17.01
CA ARG A 40 -3.41 -1.65 -16.74
C ARG A 40 -3.63 -2.10 -15.30
N LEU A 41 -4.20 -1.23 -14.46
CA LEU A 41 -4.46 -1.55 -13.06
C LEU A 41 -5.97 -1.66 -12.85
N THR A 42 -6.33 -2.48 -11.87
CA THR A 42 -7.71 -2.61 -11.42
C THR A 42 -7.68 -2.81 -9.92
N VAL A 43 -8.48 -2.02 -9.20
CA VAL A 43 -8.62 -2.17 -7.75
C VAL A 43 -9.45 -3.42 -7.49
N SER A 44 -8.82 -4.42 -6.87
CA SER A 44 -9.47 -5.72 -6.58
C SER A 44 -10.05 -5.80 -5.16
N GLY A 45 -9.71 -4.86 -4.28
CA GLY A 45 -10.21 -4.82 -2.91
C GLY A 45 -9.43 -3.86 -2.02
N GLU A 46 -9.80 -3.84 -0.75
CA GLU A 46 -9.15 -3.07 0.30
C GLU A 46 -8.95 -3.95 1.53
N VAL A 47 -7.81 -3.81 2.21
CA VAL A 47 -7.49 -4.53 3.44
C VAL A 47 -6.88 -3.57 4.45
N PRO A 48 -7.37 -3.52 5.70
CA PRO A 48 -6.79 -2.66 6.71
C PRO A 48 -5.38 -3.14 7.07
N LEU A 49 -4.44 -2.20 7.18
CA LEU A 49 -3.11 -2.51 7.70
C LEU A 49 -3.21 -3.00 9.15
N ARG A 50 -2.43 -4.02 9.46
CA ARG A 50 -2.32 -4.57 10.81
C ARG A 50 -0.87 -4.57 11.25
N PHE A 51 -0.70 -4.48 12.56
CA PHE A 51 0.57 -4.56 13.22
C PHE A 51 0.49 -5.74 14.20
N SER A 52 1.52 -6.55 14.22
CA SER A 52 1.71 -7.57 15.26
C SER A 52 1.82 -6.94 16.65
N GLU A 53 1.70 -7.75 17.70
CA GLU A 53 1.87 -7.31 19.09
C GLU A 53 3.24 -6.66 19.34
N CYS A 54 4.26 -7.02 18.55
CA CYS A 54 5.60 -6.42 18.60
C CYS A 54 5.74 -5.10 17.82
N GLY A 55 4.65 -4.58 17.24
CA GLY A 55 4.66 -3.34 16.45
C GLY A 55 5.22 -3.48 15.03
N VAL A 56 5.39 -4.71 14.53
CA VAL A 56 5.83 -4.96 13.15
C VAL A 56 4.63 -5.00 12.22
N ILE A 57 4.71 -4.30 11.08
CA ILE A 57 3.68 -4.32 10.03
C ILE A 57 3.50 -5.75 9.51
N GLU A 58 2.26 -6.22 9.52
CA GLU A 58 1.88 -7.46 8.86
C GLU A 58 1.80 -7.22 7.34
N LYS A 59 2.41 -8.11 6.57
CA LYS A 59 2.47 -8.00 5.12
C LYS A 59 1.07 -8.09 4.50
N PRO A 60 0.66 -7.18 3.60
CA PRO A 60 -0.71 -7.15 3.09
C PRO A 60 -1.18 -8.44 2.38
N TRP A 61 -0.28 -9.19 1.74
CA TRP A 61 -0.60 -10.47 1.11
C TRP A 61 -0.89 -11.61 2.09
N ALA A 62 -0.52 -11.48 3.36
CA ALA A 62 -0.91 -12.41 4.41
C ALA A 62 -2.29 -12.09 5.00
N LEU A 63 -2.91 -10.97 4.58
CA LEU A 63 -4.19 -10.46 5.09
C LEU A 63 -5.33 -10.59 4.05
N SER A 64 -5.03 -10.99 2.81
CA SER A 64 -5.93 -11.02 1.66
C SER A 64 -6.48 -12.41 1.35
#